data_AF-A0A838SPH0-F1
#
_entry.id   AF-A0A838SPH0-F1
#
_cell.length_a   1.000
_cell.length_b   1.000
_cell.length_c   1.000
_cell.angle_alpha   90.00
_cell.angle_beta   90.00
_cell.angle_gamma   90.00
#
_symmetry.space_group_name_H-M   'P 1'
#
loop_
_entity.id
_entity.type
_entity.pdbx_description
1 polymer ?
#
loop_
_entity_poly.entity_id
_entity_poly.type
_entity_poly.pdbx_seq_one_letter_code
_entity_poly.pdbx_strand_id
1 'polypeptide(L)'
;MSPGSLGEPVAVSQGPLLLGGVAYHQRETYYFLQVSAHEVNTAAFTDLEREVVIGHHWWSPQELAATGELVFPPRLGWLLGHLL
;
A
#
# COMPACT_ATOMS: atom_id res chain seq x y z
N MET A 1 11.65 -7.21 10.73
CA MET A 1 12.22 -6.99 9.38
C MET A 1 12.56 -5.51 9.28
N SER A 2 13.75 -5.14 8.82
CA SER A 2 14.11 -3.73 8.61
C SER A 2 13.84 -3.34 7.15
N PRO A 3 13.59 -2.07 6.81
CA PRO A 3 13.35 -1.66 5.42
C PRO A 3 14.49 -2.05 4.47
N GLY A 4 15.75 -1.98 4.94
CA GLY A 4 16.91 -2.34 4.13
C GLY A 4 16.98 -3.81 3.70
N SER A 5 16.20 -4.71 4.31
CA SER A 5 16.11 -6.10 3.84
C SER A 5 15.11 -6.30 2.70
N LEU A 6 14.37 -5.26 2.30
CA LEU A 6 13.36 -5.31 1.22
C LEU A 6 13.92 -4.86 -0.15
N GLY A 7 15.21 -4.53 -0.23
CA GLY A 7 15.84 -3.98 -1.43
C GLY A 7 15.61 -2.47 -1.57
N GLU A 8 15.82 -1.96 -2.79
CA GLU A 8 15.63 -0.55 -3.10
C GLU A 8 14.15 -0.16 -3.17
N PRO A 9 13.77 1.06 -2.76
CA PRO A 9 12.42 1.56 -2.94
C PRO A 9 11.99 1.55 -4.41
N VAL A 10 10.76 1.10 -4.67
CA VAL A 10 10.16 1.11 -6.02
C VAL A 10 9.34 2.37 -6.29
N ALA A 11 8.92 3.07 -5.23
CA ALA A 11 8.25 4.37 -5.33
C ALA A 11 8.36 5.16 -4.02
N VAL A 12 8.19 6.47 -4.11
CA VAL A 12 8.01 7.38 -2.97
C VAL A 12 6.86 8.34 -3.25
N SER A 13 6.13 8.73 -2.22
CA SER A 13 5.09 9.76 -2.29
C SER A 13 5.18 10.68 -1.07
N GLN A 14 4.60 11.87 -1.20
CA GLN A 14 4.33 12.74 -0.06
C GLN A 14 3.11 13.60 -0.36
N GLY A 15 2.40 14.00 0.69
CA GLY A 15 1.24 14.87 0.53
C GLY A 15 0.37 14.94 1.78
N PRO A 16 -0.73 15.72 1.70
CA PRO A 16 -1.70 15.78 2.78
C PRO A 16 -2.48 14.47 2.89
N LEU A 17 -2.79 14.07 4.12
CA LEU A 17 -3.70 12.96 4.45
C LEU A 17 -4.65 13.42 5.56
N LEU A 18 -5.95 13.20 5.38
CA LEU A 18 -6.93 13.36 6.46
C LEU A 18 -7.32 11.95 6.94
N LEU A 19 -6.94 11.60 8.18
CA LEU A 19 -7.18 10.28 8.76
C LEU A 19 -7.76 10.45 10.17
N GLY A 20 -8.89 9.82 10.45
CA GLY A 20 -9.56 9.95 11.76
C GLY A 20 -9.88 11.40 12.15
N GLY A 21 -10.15 12.26 11.17
CA GLY A 21 -10.38 13.71 11.39
C GLY A 21 -9.12 14.54 11.66
N VAL A 22 -7.94 13.94 11.63
CA VAL A 22 -6.65 14.62 11.83
C VAL A 22 -5.92 14.81 10.50
N ALA A 23 -5.44 16.03 10.25
CA ALA A 23 -4.65 16.34 9.08
C ALA A 23 -3.17 16.02 9.32
N TYR A 24 -2.59 15.26 8.41
CA TYR A 24 -1.18 14.87 8.38
C TYR A 24 -0.52 15.37 7.11
N HIS A 25 0.79 15.60 7.18
CA HIS A 25 1.66 15.60 6.01
C HIS A 25 2.43 14.27 6.02
N GLN A 26 2.05 13.36 5.14
CA GLN A 26 2.65 12.03 5.07
C GLN A 26 3.78 11.98 4.05
N ARG A 27 4.75 11.09 4.30
CA ARG A 27 5.77 10.68 3.36
C ARG A 27 5.84 9.17 3.39
N GLU A 28 5.70 8.55 2.22
CA GLU A 28 5.64 7.10 2.10
C GLU A 28 6.78 6.61 1.21
N THR A 29 7.29 5.42 1.51
CA THR A 29 8.32 4.73 0.74
C THR A 29 7.84 3.32 0.52
N TYR A 30 7.70 2.94 -0.75
CA TYR A 30 7.12 1.67 -1.17
C TYR A 30 8.24 0.72 -1.59
N TYR A 31 8.14 -0.52 -1.14
CA TYR A 31 9.05 -1.61 -1.48
C TYR A 31 8.27 -2.75 -2.13
N PHE A 32 8.94 -3.54 -2.95
CA PHE A 32 8.35 -4.70 -3.60
C PHE A 32 8.87 -5.99 -2.98
N LEU A 33 7.95 -6.88 -2.60
CA LEU A 33 8.28 -8.17 -2.01
C LEU A 33 7.38 -9.25 -2.62
N GLN A 34 7.99 -10.29 -3.17
CA GLN A 34 7.30 -11.51 -3.58
C GLN A 34 7.33 -12.54 -2.44
N VAL A 35 6.17 -13.11 -2.13
CA VAL A 35 6.00 -14.13 -1.08
C VAL A 35 5.32 -15.37 -1.67
N SER A 36 5.69 -16.56 -1.18
CA SER A 36 5.11 -17.82 -1.64
C SER A 36 3.72 -18.13 -1.06
N ALA A 37 3.37 -17.47 0.05
CA ALA A 37 2.07 -17.56 0.70
C ALA A 37 1.74 -16.22 1.36
N HIS A 38 0.45 -15.90 1.47
CA HIS A 38 -0.03 -14.71 2.18
C HIS A 38 -1.11 -15.09 3.19
N GLU A 39 -1.08 -14.46 4.36
CA GLU A 39 -2.17 -14.46 5.33
C GLU A 39 -2.29 -13.04 5.88
N VAL A 40 -3.49 -12.46 5.79
CA VAL A 40 -3.75 -11.13 6.35
C VAL A 40 -4.08 -11.29 7.83
N ASN A 41 -3.16 -10.90 8.70
CA ASN A 41 -3.36 -10.90 10.14
C ASN A 41 -3.56 -9.46 10.65
N THR A 42 -4.77 -9.15 11.10
CA THR A 42 -5.15 -7.83 11.62
C THR A 42 -5.16 -7.76 13.15
N ALA A 43 -4.68 -8.79 13.86
CA ALA A 43 -4.76 -8.87 15.32
C ALA A 43 -4.00 -7.73 16.04
N ALA A 44 -2.98 -7.17 15.39
CA ALA A 44 -2.18 -6.07 15.92
C ALA A 44 -2.67 -4.67 15.48
N PHE A 45 -3.81 -4.56 14.80
CA PHE A 45 -4.35 -3.26 14.43
C PHE A 45 -4.57 -2.39 15.67
N THR A 46 -4.25 -1.10 15.54
CA THR A 46 -4.64 -0.06 16.47
C THR A 46 -6.16 0.19 16.41
N ASP A 47 -6.70 0.94 17.38
CA ASP A 47 -8.11 1.31 17.36
C ASP A 47 -8.48 2.11 16.10
N LEU A 48 -7.59 3.02 15.67
CA LEU A 48 -7.78 3.79 14.43
C LEU A 48 -7.78 2.89 13.19
N GLU A 49 -6.85 1.94 13.09
CA GLU A 49 -6.80 1.00 11.95
C GLU A 49 -8.05 0.11 11.88
N ARG A 50 -8.57 -0.32 13.03
CA ARG A 50 -9.85 -1.05 13.09
C ARG A 50 -11.04 -0.22 12.60
N GLU A 51 -11.00 1.10 12.81
CA GLU A 51 -12.06 2.01 12.38
C GLU A 51 -12.01 2.30 10.87
N VAL A 52 -10.81 2.49 10.32
CA VAL A 52 -10.63 2.98 8.94
C VAL A 52 -10.37 1.88 7.91
N VAL A 53 -9.91 0.69 8.32
CA VAL A 53 -9.68 -0.44 7.41
C VAL A 53 -10.93 -1.30 7.31
N ILE A 54 -11.62 -1.21 6.18
CA ILE A 54 -12.91 -1.87 5.96
C ILE A 54 -12.81 -3.24 5.28
N GLY A 55 -11.65 -3.60 4.73
CA GLY A 55 -11.47 -4.85 4.00
C GLY A 55 -10.13 -4.96 3.29
N HIS A 56 -9.90 -6.11 2.67
CA HIS A 56 -8.71 -6.42 1.89
C HIS A 56 -9.12 -7.04 0.56
N HIS A 57 -8.39 -6.70 -0.50
CA HIS A 57 -8.63 -7.24 -1.84
C HIS A 57 -7.30 -7.49 -2.53
N TRP A 58 -7.17 -8.65 -3.17
CA TRP A 58 -6.02 -9.00 -4.01
C TRP A 58 -6.31 -8.63 -5.45
N TRP A 59 -5.55 -7.69 -5.97
CA TRP A 59 -5.70 -7.22 -7.35
C TRP A 59 -4.57 -7.75 -8.22
N SER A 60 -4.90 -8.11 -9.45
CA SER A 60 -3.93 -8.22 -10.54
C SER A 60 -3.45 -6.82 -10.98
N PRO A 61 -2.27 -6.71 -11.62
CA PRO A 61 -1.81 -5.45 -12.20
C PRO A 61 -2.80 -4.85 -13.21
N GLN A 62 -3.54 -5.70 -13.92
CA GLN A 62 -4.53 -5.29 -14.93
C GLN A 62 -5.77 -4.68 -14.26
N GLU A 63 -6.27 -5.28 -13.18
CA GLU A 63 -7.39 -4.71 -12.42
C GLU A 63 -6.99 -3.37 -11.78
N LEU A 64 -5.77 -3.25 -11.23
CA LEU A 64 -5.24 -1.99 -10.70
C LEU A 64 -5.06 -0.91 -11.77
N ALA A 65 -4.76 -1.29 -13.01
CA ALA A 65 -4.64 -0.35 -14.12
C ALA A 65 -6.01 0.11 -14.62
N ALA A 66 -7.05 -0.71 -14.46
CA ALA A 66 -8.40 -0.45 -14.93
C ALA A 66 -9.31 0.18 -13.85
N THR A 67 -8.94 0.11 -12.57
CA THR A 67 -9.77 0.62 -11.48
C THR A 67 -9.86 2.15 -11.48
N GLY A 68 -11.05 2.65 -11.13
CA GLY A 68 -11.28 4.07 -10.84
C GLY A 68 -11.06 4.41 -9.36
N GLU A 69 -10.71 3.42 -8.52
CA GLU A 69 -10.44 3.64 -7.12
C GLU A 69 -9.15 4.44 -6.89
N LEU A 70 -9.10 5.18 -5.78
CA LEU A 70 -7.90 5.89 -5.38
C LEU A 70 -6.88 4.90 -4.81
N VAL A 71 -5.89 4.55 -5.64
CA VAL A 71 -4.82 3.62 -5.27
C VAL A 71 -3.50 4.35 -5.10
N PHE A 72 -2.79 4.03 -4.01
CA PHE A 72 -1.43 4.47 -3.75
C PHE A 72 -0.46 3.27 -3.77
N PRO A 73 0.77 3.44 -4.29
CA PRO A 73 1.29 4.64 -4.93
C PRO A 73 0.57 4.90 -6.27
N PRO A 74 0.51 6.17 -6.74
CA PRO A 74 -0.11 6.47 -8.01
C PRO A 74 0.49 5.64 -9.15
N ARG A 75 -0.37 5.10 -10.03
CA ARG A 75 0.01 4.22 -11.15
C ARG A 75 0.60 2.86 -10.72
N LEU A 76 0.17 2.34 -9.56
CA LEU A 76 0.62 1.03 -9.06
C LEU A 76 0.51 -0.10 -10.10
N GLY A 77 -0.59 -0.18 -10.86
CA GLY A 77 -0.74 -1.21 -11.90
C GLY A 77 0.35 -1.17 -12.98
N TRP A 78 0.73 0.03 -13.45
CA TRP A 78 1.83 0.21 -14.39
C TRP A 78 3.18 -0.17 -13.76
N LEU A 79 3.40 0.21 -12.50
CA LEU A 79 4.62 -0.12 -11.78
C LEU A 79 4.79 -1.64 -11.61
N LEU A 80 3.71 -2.35 -11.21
CA LEU A 80 3.74 -3.81 -11.07
C LEU A 80 4.03 -4.51 -12.40
N GLY A 81 3.56 -3.98 -13.53
CA GLY A 81 3.89 -4.52 -14.85
C GLY A 81 5.38 -4.42 -15.25
N HIS A 82 6.18 -3.63 -14.53
CA HIS A 82 7.64 -3.56 -14.72
C HIS A 82 8.43 -4.34 -13.66
N LEU A 83 7.78 -4.74 -12.57
CA LEU A 83 8.41 -5.44 -11.44
C LEU A 83 8.17 -6.96 -11.47
N LEU A 84 7.06 -7.39 -12.08
CA LEU A 84 6.69 -8.79 -12.30
C LEU A 84 7.22 -9.28 -13.64
#